data_AF-A0A372IAF7-F1
#
_entry.id   AF-A0A372IAF7-F1
#
_cell.length_a   1.000
_cell.length_b   1.000
_cell.length_c   1.000
_cell.angle_alpha   90.00
_cell.angle_beta   90.00
_cell.angle_gamma   90.00
#
_symmetry.space_group_name_H-M   'P 1'
#
loop_
_entity.id
_entity.type
_entity.pdbx_description
1 polymer ?
#
loop_
_entity_poly.entity_id
_entity_poly.type
_entity_poly.pdbx_seq_one_letter_code
_entity_poly.pdbx_strand_id
1 'polypeptide(L)'
;MGLSDRTAVIAAALSTVLSWGAVAESVPDAAVALCRHQGWPEVACQCSAEALAAETAAADHRLYRATAATYLDELATGTSFADAWRLAVAAVARAAGQDAEALRLRLGNVGQAHRVLIDACLAE
;
A
#
# COMPACT_ATOMS: atom_id res chain seq x y z
N MET A 1 13.64 -11.31 -66.54
CA MET A 1 12.27 -10.96 -66.09
C MET A 1 12.04 -11.66 -64.76
N GLY A 2 11.76 -11.09 -63.58
CA GLY A 2 11.72 -9.75 -62.97
C GLY A 2 11.72 -10.00 -61.44
N LEU A 3 12.62 -9.37 -60.68
CA LEU A 3 12.39 -8.27 -59.71
C LEU A 3 11.40 -8.54 -58.54
N SER A 4 12.01 -8.60 -57.34
CA SER A 4 11.56 -8.12 -56.02
C SER A 4 10.26 -8.61 -55.36
N ASP A 5 10.40 -9.22 -54.18
CA ASP A 5 10.03 -8.64 -52.86
C ASP A 5 10.32 -9.69 -51.76
N ARG A 6 11.44 -9.65 -51.02
CA ARG A 6 11.75 -8.86 -49.82
C ARG A 6 10.70 -8.91 -48.69
N THR A 7 11.09 -9.56 -47.59
CA THR A 7 10.67 -9.29 -46.18
C THR A 7 9.20 -9.63 -45.85
N ALA A 8 8.84 -10.26 -44.74
CA ALA A 8 9.44 -10.24 -43.42
C ALA A 8 9.13 -11.52 -42.62
N VAL A 9 10.14 -11.98 -41.90
CA VAL A 9 10.01 -12.82 -40.72
C VAL A 9 9.28 -12.00 -39.67
N ILE A 10 8.03 -12.35 -39.34
CA ILE A 10 7.38 -11.83 -38.13
C ILE A 10 7.50 -12.93 -37.07
N ALA A 11 8.63 -12.88 -36.36
CA ALA A 11 8.73 -13.45 -35.04
C ALA A 11 7.76 -12.67 -34.15
N ALA A 12 6.60 -13.26 -33.86
CA ALA A 12 5.71 -12.76 -32.83
C ALA A 12 6.38 -13.02 -31.47
N ALA A 13 7.22 -12.08 -31.06
CA ALA A 13 7.61 -11.92 -29.67
C ALA A 13 6.33 -11.61 -28.89
N LEU A 14 5.74 -12.63 -28.28
CA LEU A 14 4.71 -12.48 -27.27
C LEU A 14 5.35 -11.74 -26.09
N SER A 15 5.22 -10.43 -26.11
CA SER A 15 5.51 -9.57 -24.97
C SER A 15 4.65 -10.03 -23.80
N THR A 16 5.24 -10.76 -22.87
CA THR A 16 4.73 -10.88 -21.51
C THR A 16 4.83 -9.50 -20.88
N VAL A 17 3.83 -8.65 -21.16
CA VAL A 17 3.51 -7.51 -20.32
C VAL A 17 3.22 -8.09 -18.94
N LEU A 18 4.18 -7.96 -18.03
CA LEU A 18 3.93 -8.14 -16.60
C LEU A 18 2.83 -7.15 -16.23
N SER A 19 1.62 -7.67 -16.25
CA SER A 19 0.41 -6.96 -15.93
C SER A 19 0.43 -6.81 -14.41
N TRP A 20 0.91 -5.66 -13.92
CA TRP A 20 0.62 -5.18 -12.56
C TRP A 20 -0.86 -4.78 -12.43
N GLY A 21 -1.75 -5.66 -12.86
CA GLY A 21 -3.18 -5.47 -12.88
C GLY A 21 -3.84 -6.73 -12.34
N ALA A 22 -4.65 -6.53 -11.29
CA ALA A 22 -5.46 -7.52 -10.59
C ALA A 22 -4.75 -8.42 -9.56
N VAL A 23 -4.45 -7.82 -8.40
CA VAL A 23 -4.84 -8.47 -7.13
C VAL A 23 -5.92 -7.60 -6.48
N ALA A 24 -7.12 -7.64 -7.05
CA ALA A 24 -8.34 -7.27 -6.34
C ALA A 24 -8.94 -8.56 -5.76
N GLU A 25 -8.14 -9.29 -4.99
CA GLU A 25 -8.68 -10.21 -4.00
C GLU A 25 -8.93 -9.35 -2.76
N SER A 26 -10.04 -9.56 -2.06
CA SER A 26 -10.46 -8.83 -0.86
C SER A 26 -9.55 -9.11 0.34
N VAL A 27 -8.27 -8.78 0.21
CA VAL A 27 -7.40 -8.52 1.36
C VAL A 27 -8.06 -7.32 2.06
N PRO A 28 -8.41 -7.42 3.36
CA PRO A 28 -8.89 -6.26 4.09
C PRO A 28 -7.90 -5.12 3.83
N ASP A 29 -8.42 -3.94 3.48
CA ASP A 29 -7.58 -2.77 3.22
C ASP A 29 -6.52 -2.70 4.34
N ALA A 30 -5.24 -2.59 4.00
CA ALA A 30 -4.18 -2.68 5.00
C ALA A 30 -4.34 -1.66 6.13
N ALA A 31 -5.03 -0.53 5.89
CA ALA A 31 -5.43 0.41 6.92
C ALA A 31 -6.50 -0.19 7.86
N VAL A 32 -7.52 -0.89 7.33
CA VAL A 32 -8.50 -1.65 8.10
C VAL A 32 -7.81 -2.73 8.93
N ALA A 33 -6.93 -3.53 8.32
CA ALA A 33 -6.20 -4.59 9.02
C ALA A 33 -5.34 -4.03 10.16
N LEU A 34 -4.62 -2.92 9.92
CA LEU A 34 -3.83 -2.22 10.94
C LEU A 34 -4.70 -1.65 12.06
N CYS A 35 -5.86 -1.09 11.74
CA CYS A 35 -6.83 -0.58 12.71
C CYS A 35 -7.38 -1.73 13.58
N ARG A 36 -7.74 -2.85 12.97
CA ARG A 36 -8.23 -4.05 13.66
C ARG A 36 -7.19 -4.68 14.56
N HIS A 37 -5.94 -4.72 14.10
CA HIS A 37 -4.82 -5.18 14.88
C HIS A 37 -4.63 -4.35 16.17
N GLN A 38 -4.98 -3.06 16.15
CA GLN A 38 -4.95 -2.18 17.33
C GLN A 38 -6.15 -2.35 18.27
N GLY A 39 -7.08 -3.26 17.96
CA GLY A 39 -8.21 -3.61 18.83
C GLY A 39 -9.49 -2.81 18.58
N TRP A 40 -9.55 -1.99 17.53
CA TRP A 40 -10.73 -1.21 17.21
C TRP A 40 -11.85 -2.06 16.56
N PRO A 41 -13.13 -1.67 16.71
CA PRO A 41 -14.26 -2.34 16.08
C PRO A 41 -14.18 -2.34 14.54
N GLU A 42 -14.65 -3.42 13.90
CA GLU A 42 -14.69 -3.57 12.43
C GLU A 42 -15.38 -2.38 11.74
N VAL A 43 -16.55 -1.99 12.24
CA VAL A 43 -17.34 -0.89 11.67
C VAL A 43 -16.56 0.44 11.69
N ALA A 44 -15.85 0.73 12.79
CA ALA A 44 -15.05 1.93 12.90
C ALA A 44 -13.84 1.90 11.96
N CYS A 45 -13.19 0.74 11.82
CA CYS A 45 -12.05 0.58 10.90
C CYS A 45 -12.44 0.69 9.43
N GLN A 46 -13.60 0.18 9.03
CA GLN A 46 -14.11 0.33 7.66
C GLN A 46 -14.44 1.80 7.37
N CYS A 47 -15.20 2.44 8.25
CA CYS A 47 -15.54 3.87 8.16
C CYS A 47 -14.28 4.76 8.10
N SER A 48 -13.31 4.54 8.99
CA SER A 48 -12.12 5.39 9.06
C SER A 48 -11.20 5.20 7.86
N ALA A 49 -11.11 3.98 7.31
CA ALA A 49 -10.32 3.72 6.10
C ALA A 49 -10.92 4.38 4.86
N GLU A 50 -12.26 4.34 4.71
CA GLU A 50 -12.96 5.05 3.64
C GLU A 50 -12.76 6.57 3.74
N ALA A 51 -12.92 7.14 4.93
CA ALA A 51 -12.69 8.56 5.18
C ALA A 51 -11.23 8.95 4.92
N LEU A 52 -10.27 8.13 5.38
CA LEU A 52 -8.84 8.39 5.18
C LEU A 52 -8.49 8.43 3.69
N ALA A 53 -9.05 7.53 2.90
CA ALA A 53 -8.85 7.50 1.45
C ALA A 53 -9.39 8.76 0.75
N ALA A 54 -10.46 9.36 1.29
CA ALA A 54 -11.05 10.59 0.77
C ALA A 54 -10.29 11.86 1.21
N GLU A 55 -9.71 11.86 2.41
CA GLU A 55 -9.07 13.04 3.01
C GLU A 55 -7.56 13.14 2.74
N THR A 56 -6.92 12.05 2.34
CA THR A 56 -5.47 12.02 2.09
C THR A 56 -5.14 12.03 0.61
N ALA A 57 -3.98 12.58 0.26
CA ALA A 57 -3.49 12.51 -1.10
C ALA A 57 -3.32 11.04 -1.53
N ALA A 58 -3.76 10.68 -2.72
CA ALA A 58 -3.75 9.29 -3.18
C ALA A 58 -2.36 8.61 -3.11
N ALA A 59 -1.28 9.37 -3.31
CA ALA A 59 0.08 8.86 -3.14
C ALA A 59 0.41 8.54 -1.68
N ASP A 60 -0.01 9.39 -0.74
CA ASP A 60 0.16 9.17 0.70
C ASP A 60 -0.64 7.96 1.19
N HIS A 61 -1.89 7.86 0.76
CA HIS A 61 -2.74 6.75 1.10
C HIS A 61 -2.13 5.40 0.66
N ARG A 62 -1.59 5.35 -0.58
CA ARG A 62 -0.91 4.14 -1.09
C ARG A 62 0.34 3.79 -0.29
N LEU A 63 1.18 4.78 0.05
CA LEU A 63 2.38 4.55 0.86
C LEU A 63 2.01 4.05 2.25
N TYR A 64 1.00 4.67 2.88
CA TYR A 64 0.52 4.27 4.20
C TYR A 64 0.00 2.84 4.21
N ARG A 65 -0.82 2.45 3.22
CA ARG A 65 -1.30 1.07 3.07
C ARG A 65 -0.16 0.07 2.85
N ALA A 66 0.81 0.39 2.00
CA ALA A 66 1.96 -0.48 1.77
C ALA A 66 2.80 -0.68 3.05
N THR A 67 3.02 0.41 3.81
CA THR A 67 3.72 0.33 5.09
C THR A 67 2.91 -0.43 6.13
N ALA A 68 1.60 -0.24 6.20
CA ALA A 68 0.72 -0.98 7.10
C ALA A 68 0.74 -2.49 6.83
N ALA A 69 0.69 -2.90 5.56
CA ALA A 69 0.79 -4.31 5.17
C ALA A 69 2.14 -4.91 5.58
N THR A 70 3.24 -4.25 5.20
CA THR A 70 4.60 -4.72 5.53
C THR A 70 4.81 -4.78 7.05
N TYR A 71 4.27 -3.82 7.79
CA TYR A 71 4.32 -3.80 9.25
C TYR A 71 3.62 -5.01 9.87
N LEU A 72 2.43 -5.37 9.38
CA LEU A 72 1.70 -6.54 9.85
C LEU A 72 2.43 -7.84 9.53
N ASP A 73 3.08 -7.94 8.37
CA ASP A 73 3.92 -9.07 8.00
C ASP A 73 5.13 -9.20 8.95
N GLU A 74 5.82 -8.10 9.27
CA GLU A 74 6.92 -8.08 10.22
C GLU A 74 6.47 -8.51 11.62
N LEU A 75 5.31 -8.03 12.10
CA LEU A 75 4.74 -8.44 13.38
C LEU A 75 4.45 -9.95 13.43
N ALA A 76 3.97 -10.53 12.33
CA ALA A 76 3.69 -11.95 12.24
C ALA A 76 4.96 -12.82 12.41
N THR A 77 6.15 -12.24 12.19
CA THR A 77 7.44 -12.93 12.43
C THR A 77 7.92 -12.85 13.88
N GLY A 78 7.21 -12.14 14.75
CA GLY A 78 7.60 -11.91 16.15
C GLY A 78 8.49 -10.67 16.37
N THR A 79 8.68 -9.84 15.34
CA THR A 79 9.38 -8.55 15.44
C THR A 79 8.65 -7.61 16.41
N SER A 80 9.40 -6.83 17.18
CA SER A 80 8.82 -5.83 18.09
C SER A 80 8.03 -4.77 17.31
N PHE A 81 7.02 -4.15 17.92
CA PHE A 81 6.23 -3.09 17.27
C PHE A 81 7.07 -1.96 16.68
N ALA A 82 8.05 -1.46 17.44
CA ALA A 82 8.92 -0.38 16.98
C ALA A 82 9.82 -0.81 15.81
N ASP A 83 10.35 -2.03 15.86
CA ASP A 83 11.21 -2.56 14.80
C ASP A 83 10.42 -2.90 13.54
N ALA A 84 9.23 -3.49 13.67
CA ALA A 84 8.35 -3.80 12.56
C ALA A 84 8.00 -2.53 11.78
N TRP A 85 7.67 -1.44 12.49
CA TRP A 85 7.35 -0.17 11.83
C TRP A 85 8.58 0.41 11.12
N ARG A 86 9.74 0.39 11.78
CA ARG A 86 11.01 0.85 11.20
C ARG A 86 11.39 0.06 9.95
N LEU A 87 11.27 -1.27 9.98
CA LEU A 87 11.55 -2.16 8.85
C LEU A 87 10.57 -1.91 7.70
N ALA A 88 9.28 -1.80 8.00
CA ALA A 88 8.25 -1.51 7.00
C ALA A 88 8.47 -0.17 6.30
N VAL A 89 8.77 0.89 7.05
CA VAL A 89 9.08 2.21 6.48
C VAL A 89 10.34 2.12 5.61
N ALA A 90 11.40 1.47 6.08
CA ALA A 90 12.63 1.34 5.31
C ALA A 90 12.44 0.54 4.01
N ALA A 91 11.63 -0.52 4.04
CA ALA A 91 11.31 -1.34 2.87
C ALA A 91 10.50 -0.54 1.83
N VAL A 92 9.44 0.14 2.26
CA VAL A 92 8.59 0.95 1.37
C VAL A 92 9.34 2.15 0.82
N ALA A 93 10.14 2.84 1.64
CA ALA A 93 10.98 3.95 1.19
C ALA A 93 11.97 3.51 0.10
N ARG A 94 12.63 2.37 0.30
CA ARG A 94 13.53 1.79 -0.70
C ARG A 94 12.80 1.45 -2.00
N ALA A 95 11.62 0.83 -1.92
CA ALA A 95 10.82 0.48 -3.08
C ALA A 95 10.31 1.73 -3.85
N ALA A 96 10.01 2.81 -3.13
CA ALA A 96 9.55 4.07 -3.70
C ALA A 96 10.68 5.01 -4.13
N GLY A 97 11.95 4.67 -3.89
CA GLY A 97 13.09 5.55 -4.16
C GLY A 97 13.09 6.83 -3.30
N GLN A 98 12.58 6.75 -2.07
CA GLN A 98 12.44 7.87 -1.13
C GLN A 98 13.38 7.73 0.06
N ASP A 99 13.67 8.85 0.72
CA ASP A 99 14.33 8.84 2.02
C ASP A 99 13.40 8.24 3.10
N ALA A 100 13.94 7.33 3.91
CA ALA A 100 13.15 6.60 4.90
C ALA A 100 12.67 7.50 6.05
N GLU A 101 13.46 8.49 6.46
CA GLU A 101 13.09 9.39 7.54
C GLU A 101 12.02 10.39 7.09
N ALA A 102 12.16 10.94 5.88
CA ALA A 102 11.14 11.76 5.25
C ALA A 102 9.82 11.00 5.08
N LEU A 103 9.87 9.74 4.64
CA LEU A 103 8.68 8.89 4.56
C LEU A 103 8.07 8.66 5.95
N ARG A 104 8.89 8.34 6.96
CA ARG A 104 8.42 8.12 8.34
C ARG A 104 7.61 9.31 8.86
N LEU A 105 8.14 10.52 8.70
CA LEU A 105 7.48 11.76 9.14
C LEU A 105 6.16 11.98 8.39
N ARG A 106 6.17 11.78 7.07
CA ARG A 106 4.99 11.91 6.22
C ARG A 106 3.89 10.91 6.62
N LEU A 107 4.23 9.66 6.84
CA LEU A 107 3.30 8.62 7.31
C LEU A 107 2.84 8.86 8.75
N GLY A 108 3.64 9.54 9.59
CA GLY A 108 3.22 9.98 10.91
C GLY A 108 1.99 10.90 10.86
N ASN A 109 1.94 11.81 9.88
CA ASN A 109 0.78 12.69 9.67
C ASN A 109 -0.45 11.89 9.22
N VAL A 110 -0.28 10.96 8.28
CA VAL A 110 -1.37 10.08 7.83
C VAL A 110 -1.90 9.21 8.97
N GLY A 111 -1.01 8.63 9.77
CA GLY A 111 -1.39 7.82 10.93
C GLY A 111 -2.10 8.63 12.02
N GLN A 112 -1.75 9.91 12.20
CA GLN A 112 -2.49 10.81 13.10
C GLN A 112 -3.89 11.11 12.56
N ALA A 113 -4.01 11.42 11.27
CA ALA A 113 -5.31 11.64 10.64
C ALA A 113 -6.20 10.40 10.77
N HIS A 114 -5.64 9.20 10.54
CA HIS A 114 -6.37 7.95 10.68
C HIS A 114 -6.91 7.74 12.10
N ARG A 115 -6.14 8.05 13.15
CA ARG A 115 -6.63 7.98 14.54
C ARG A 115 -7.81 8.92 14.80
N VAL A 116 -7.74 10.16 14.31
CA VAL A 116 -8.84 11.13 14.44
C VAL A 116 -10.10 10.61 13.75
N LEU A 117 -9.96 10.00 12.58
CA LEU A 117 -11.08 9.41 11.84
C LEU A 117 -11.67 8.17 12.53
N ILE A 118 -10.84 7.34 13.16
CA ILE A 118 -11.32 6.24 14.00
C ILE A 118 -12.18 6.77 15.14
N ASP A 119 -11.71 7.81 15.85
CA ASP A 119 -12.45 8.43 16.95
C ASP A 119 -13.80 9.01 16.46
N ALA A 120 -13.83 9.66 15.29
CA ALA A 120 -15.05 10.17 14.69
C ALA A 120 -16.04 9.05 14.34
N CYS A 121 -15.57 7.97 13.73
CA CYS A 121 -16.39 6.81 13.36
C CYS A 121 -16.91 6.01 14.56
N LEU A 122 -16.34 6.19 15.76
CA LEU A 122 -16.84 5.60 17.01
C LEU A 122 -17.96 6.42 17.66
N ALA A 123 -18.10 7.69 17.27
CA ALA A 123 -19.08 8.60 17.83
C ALA A 123 -20.42 8.62 17.07
N GLU A 124 -20.48 7.94 15.92
CA GLU A 124 -21.68 7.71 15.09
C GLU A 124 -22.49 6.49 15.59
#